data_AF-A0A1W2TXC6-F1
#
_entry.id   AF-A0A1W2TXC6-F1
#
_cell.length_a   1.000
_cell.length_b   1.000
_cell.length_c   1.000
_cell.angle_alpha   90.00
_cell.angle_beta   90.00
_cell.angle_gamma   90.00
#
_symmetry.space_group_name_H-M   'P 1'
#
loop_
_entity.id
_entity.type
_entity.pdbx_description
1 polymer ?
#
loop_
_entity_poly.entity_id
_entity_poly.type
_entity_poly.pdbx_seq_one_letter_code
_entity_poly.pdbx_strand_id
1 'polypeptide(L)'
;MASGDLHHHQHTRDYFETSALTPSLLDLLANTLVLYQTVPYLPISAILNLAATSRSFRHLLHGTPGVFRHLDLTQVTTAQFDIDGVDHGGEIWRNVQVDENLTEDDFYSGPLRGIFSGLRRRNILQHVGTLVLDGLSVTSEFLNDILIDPSSSVRILSIREVKNLNERKLMQALRYACRPTRQENMPQLKAIYYFGKRDEVPPPPPQTAPAAARPSRAGVGVGAGWNHRSQHALRASIRGGGEGEGEGGGEDWYSRKGRMIGKPVADGWAETLLDCRGALRFDAVLCTGPRHRNSPAFGRTPITPVAAVGAGNGHATPWGVATFAVGGCASCGSAPEGFTTYDGSPREELPLLSPVPLHSSSVKSATRPAPIIPSSPSSLSSSSSKGDARHQQQQQRHEFVPRCLECIRERYCFSCNQWWCEACYQVPSREELAAPHVHIVDEANGLADHEIAALGQSKFKTPKIARSCWECEHNCLDCIAETQKRCQGCGGGYCIIHHEGSTLKLCDWCSQRGGRRCPELY
;
A
#
# COMPACT_ATOMS: atom_id res chain seq x y z
N MET A 1 59.13 52.62 -55.57
CA MET A 1 59.60 51.38 -56.22
C MET A 1 60.64 50.75 -55.31
N ALA A 2 60.69 49.48 -54.94
CA ALA A 2 59.81 48.31 -55.02
C ALA A 2 60.42 47.28 -54.02
N SER A 3 59.59 46.41 -53.43
CA SER A 3 59.95 45.17 -52.69
C SER A 3 60.75 45.35 -51.37
N GLY A 4 60.50 44.65 -50.27
CA GLY A 4 59.63 43.53 -49.96
C GLY A 4 59.71 43.20 -48.44
N ASP A 5 59.22 42.01 -48.10
CA ASP A 5 59.41 41.23 -46.86
C ASP A 5 58.29 41.17 -45.81
N LEU A 6 57.52 40.08 -45.96
CA LEU A 6 57.20 39.06 -44.96
C LEU A 6 56.48 39.48 -43.67
N HIS A 7 55.16 39.32 -43.73
CA HIS A 7 54.29 39.04 -42.59
C HIS A 7 54.76 37.80 -41.81
N HIS A 8 55.12 37.99 -40.54
CA HIS A 8 55.07 36.93 -39.53
C HIS A 8 53.94 37.27 -38.54
N HIS A 9 52.78 36.66 -38.75
CA HIS A 9 51.68 36.67 -37.79
C HIS A 9 52.08 35.84 -36.57
N GLN A 10 52.48 36.52 -35.49
CA GLN A 10 52.55 35.90 -34.17
C GLN A 10 51.12 35.75 -33.63
N HIS A 11 50.63 34.52 -33.67
CA HIS A 11 49.48 34.05 -32.89
C HIS A 11 49.93 33.92 -31.42
N THR A 12 49.86 34.99 -30.63
CA THR A 12 49.86 34.88 -29.17
C THR A 12 48.48 34.41 -28.74
N ARG A 13 48.36 33.09 -28.63
CA ARG A 13 47.24 32.39 -28.04
C ARG A 13 47.29 32.69 -26.53
N ASP A 14 46.52 33.67 -26.08
CA ASP A 14 46.33 33.94 -24.65
C ASP A 14 45.73 32.69 -24.00
N TYR A 15 46.58 31.97 -23.28
CA TYR A 15 46.19 30.94 -22.34
C TYR A 15 45.44 31.62 -21.20
N PHE A 16 44.12 31.70 -21.31
CA PHE A 16 43.27 31.83 -20.12
C PHE A 16 43.40 30.52 -19.32
N GLU A 17 44.32 30.52 -18.36
CA GLU A 17 44.37 29.57 -17.26
C GLU A 17 43.00 29.60 -16.55
N THR A 18 42.12 28.70 -16.98
CA THR A 18 40.91 28.36 -16.23
C THR A 18 41.40 27.54 -15.05
N SER A 19 41.78 28.20 -13.97
CA SER A 19 41.96 27.52 -12.68
C SER A 19 40.66 26.79 -12.39
N ALA A 20 40.68 25.47 -12.56
CA ALA A 20 39.58 24.56 -12.32
C ALA A 20 39.29 24.55 -10.80
N LEU A 21 38.60 25.59 -10.32
CA LEU A 21 38.04 25.63 -8.98
C LEU A 21 37.07 24.46 -8.88
N THR A 22 37.42 23.45 -8.09
CA THR A 22 36.50 22.38 -7.73
C THR A 22 35.26 23.05 -7.13
N PRO A 23 34.05 22.84 -7.68
CA PRO A 23 32.85 23.50 -7.20
C PRO A 23 32.66 23.18 -5.73
N SER A 24 32.46 24.21 -4.90
CA SER A 24 32.18 23.99 -3.49
C SER A 24 30.80 23.33 -3.33
N LEU A 25 30.55 22.69 -2.19
CA LEU A 25 29.21 22.16 -1.89
C LEU A 25 28.14 23.26 -1.95
N LEU A 26 28.50 24.49 -1.59
CA LEU A 26 27.60 25.63 -1.68
C LEU A 26 27.26 25.95 -3.14
N ASP A 27 28.25 25.94 -4.05
CA ASP A 27 28.03 26.19 -5.48
C ASP A 27 27.15 25.10 -6.11
N LEU A 28 27.32 23.86 -5.68
CA LEU A 28 26.48 22.73 -6.12
C LEU A 28 25.04 22.86 -5.63
N LEU A 29 24.84 23.15 -4.35
CA LEU A 29 23.50 23.27 -3.73
C LEU A 29 22.80 24.59 -4.06
N ALA A 30 23.54 25.62 -4.49
CA ALA A 30 22.95 26.85 -5.04
C ALA A 30 22.18 26.58 -6.34
N ASN A 31 22.50 25.49 -7.05
CA ASN A 31 21.67 25.01 -8.15
C ASN A 31 20.36 24.42 -7.60
N THR A 32 19.25 25.13 -7.83
CA THR A 32 17.92 24.77 -7.33
C THR A 32 17.44 23.40 -7.81
N LEU A 33 17.85 22.95 -9.01
CA LEU A 33 17.51 21.62 -9.50
C LEU A 33 18.21 20.54 -8.68
N VAL A 34 19.51 20.71 -8.41
CA VAL A 34 20.26 19.78 -7.57
C VAL A 34 19.69 19.79 -6.16
N LEU A 35 19.46 20.98 -5.59
CA LEU A 35 18.88 21.14 -4.26
C LEU A 35 17.53 20.41 -4.13
N TYR A 36 16.60 20.60 -5.07
CA TYR A 36 15.28 19.97 -5.03
C TYR A 36 15.31 18.46 -5.23
N GLN A 37 16.34 17.94 -5.90
CA GLN A 37 16.53 16.49 -6.04
C GLN A 37 17.28 15.88 -4.87
N THR A 38 18.09 16.64 -4.12
CA THR A 38 18.82 16.13 -2.96
C THR A 38 18.06 16.26 -1.65
N VAL A 39 17.35 17.38 -1.45
CA VAL A 39 16.76 17.74 -0.15
C VAL A 39 15.75 16.72 0.38
N PRO A 40 14.82 16.17 -0.42
CA PRO A 40 13.84 15.20 0.09
C PRO A 40 14.44 13.89 0.63
N TYR A 41 15.70 13.59 0.31
CA TYR A 41 16.42 12.42 0.83
C TYR A 41 17.22 12.71 2.10
N LEU A 42 17.27 13.97 2.54
CA LEU A 42 17.96 14.37 3.76
C LEU A 42 16.97 14.46 4.92
N PRO A 43 17.30 13.89 6.10
CA PRO A 43 16.48 14.11 7.29
C PRO A 43 16.47 15.59 7.66
N ILE A 44 15.37 16.05 8.26
CA ILE A 44 15.19 17.47 8.63
C ILE A 44 16.32 17.96 9.53
N SER A 45 16.82 17.10 10.43
CA SER A 45 17.96 17.40 11.29
C SER A 45 19.22 17.75 10.48
N ALA A 46 19.50 17.04 9.38
CA ALA A 46 20.63 17.33 8.50
C ALA A 46 20.46 18.68 7.77
N ILE A 47 19.25 19.00 7.32
CA ILE A 47 18.95 20.29 6.68
C ILE A 47 19.16 21.45 7.67
N LEU A 48 18.65 21.30 8.90
CA LEU A 48 18.81 22.31 9.94
C LEU A 48 20.26 22.46 10.40
N ASN A 49 20.99 21.36 10.53
CA ASN A 49 22.42 21.38 10.86
C ASN A 49 23.23 22.05 9.75
N LEU A 50 22.93 21.76 8.47
CA LEU A 50 23.56 22.42 7.32
C LEU A 50 23.29 23.93 7.35
N ALA A 51 22.05 24.35 7.63
CA ALA A 51 21.70 25.76 7.80
C ALA A 51 22.41 26.42 9.00
N ALA A 52 22.84 25.65 10.01
CA ALA A 52 23.57 26.17 11.16
C ALA A 52 25.08 26.34 10.89
N THR A 53 25.64 25.68 9.87
CA THR A 53 27.09 25.74 9.57
C THR A 53 27.56 27.09 9.05
N SER A 54 26.76 27.79 8.24
CA SER A 54 27.15 29.06 7.60
C SER A 54 25.93 29.93 7.28
N ARG A 55 26.13 31.25 7.29
CA ARG A 55 25.11 32.23 6.89
C ARG A 55 24.66 32.04 5.44
N SER A 56 25.57 31.64 4.54
CA SER A 56 25.25 31.40 3.13
C SER A 56 24.33 30.19 2.96
N PHE A 57 24.62 29.08 3.65
CA PHE A 57 23.72 27.91 3.68
C PHE A 57 22.38 28.24 4.34
N ARG A 58 22.40 29.02 5.43
CA ARG A 58 21.17 29.47 6.09
C ARG A 58 20.28 30.27 5.15
N HIS A 59 20.84 31.24 4.43
CA HIS A 59 20.11 32.06 3.48
C HIS A 59 19.58 31.22 2.30
N LEU A 60 20.42 30.33 1.75
CA LEU A 60 20.02 29.42 0.68
C LEU A 60 18.85 28.52 1.09
N LEU A 61 18.94 27.84 2.25
CA LEU A 61 17.95 26.85 2.68
C LEU A 61 16.64 27.46 3.18
N HIS A 62 16.69 28.59 3.89
CA HIS A 62 15.49 29.28 4.37
C HIS A 62 14.87 30.22 3.32
N GLY A 63 15.67 30.74 2.40
CA GLY A 63 15.20 31.64 1.33
C GLY A 63 14.68 30.92 0.11
N THR A 64 15.14 29.69 -0.16
CA THR A 64 14.66 28.92 -1.33
C THR A 64 13.33 28.23 -1.03
N PRO A 65 12.25 28.52 -1.79
CA PRO A 65 10.97 27.90 -1.56
C PRO A 65 11.05 26.40 -1.84
N GLY A 66 10.33 25.60 -1.07
CA GLY A 66 10.18 24.17 -1.32
C GLY A 66 11.33 23.29 -0.82
N VAL A 67 12.32 23.84 -0.10
CA VAL A 67 13.30 23.06 0.68
C VAL A 67 12.57 22.24 1.75
N PHE A 68 11.68 22.88 2.51
CA PHE A 68 10.88 22.21 3.56
C PHE A 68 9.54 21.66 3.04
N ARG A 69 9.43 21.41 1.73
CA ARG A 69 8.16 20.96 1.11
C ARG A 69 7.70 19.61 1.65
N HIS A 70 8.63 18.69 1.83
CA HIS A 70 8.38 17.36 2.35
C HIS A 70 8.95 17.31 3.77
N LEU A 71 8.06 17.16 4.75
CA LEU A 71 8.40 17.08 6.16
C LEU A 71 8.04 15.70 6.69
N ASP A 72 9.06 14.88 6.93
CA ASP A 72 8.90 13.56 7.54
C ASP A 72 9.35 13.61 9.00
N LEU A 73 8.40 13.44 9.93
CA LEU A 73 8.66 13.46 11.37
C LEU A 73 8.89 12.06 11.96
N THR A 74 8.80 10.99 11.15
CA THR A 74 8.93 9.60 11.62
C THR A 74 10.28 9.32 12.29
N GLN A 75 11.34 9.96 11.80
CA GLN A 75 12.72 9.81 12.30
C GLN A 75 13.10 10.83 13.39
N VAL A 76 12.17 11.69 13.81
CA VAL A 76 12.45 12.72 14.82
C VAL A 76 12.28 12.11 16.20
N THR A 77 13.37 12.00 16.96
CA THR A 77 13.36 11.39 18.30
C THR A 77 12.39 12.06 19.27
N THR A 78 12.27 13.39 19.22
CA THR A 78 11.29 14.11 20.06
C THR A 78 9.84 13.90 19.61
N ALA A 79 9.59 13.37 18.41
CA ALA A 79 8.26 13.02 17.92
C ALA A 79 7.90 11.56 18.24
N GLN A 80 8.91 10.70 18.40
CA GLN A 80 8.76 9.30 18.79
C GLN A 80 8.40 9.22 20.28
N PHE A 81 7.10 9.26 20.56
CA PHE A 81 6.55 9.08 21.90
C PHE A 81 6.24 7.60 22.12
N ASP A 82 7.11 6.87 22.83
CA ASP A 82 6.93 5.45 23.13
C ASP A 82 6.78 5.24 24.64
N ILE A 83 5.59 4.81 25.05
CA ILE A 83 5.24 4.59 26.46
C ILE A 83 5.54 3.14 26.87
N ASP A 84 5.59 2.22 25.91
CA ASP A 84 5.68 0.77 26.14
C ASP A 84 7.06 0.31 26.65
N GLY A 85 8.04 1.22 26.76
CA GLY A 85 9.41 0.92 27.21
C GLY A 85 9.74 1.28 28.66
N VAL A 86 8.80 1.80 29.44
CA VAL A 86 9.08 2.23 30.83
C VAL A 86 8.53 1.21 31.82
N ASP A 87 9.34 0.20 32.10
CA ASP A 87 9.32 -0.45 33.40
C ASP A 87 10.67 -0.19 34.07
N HIS A 88 10.63 0.16 35.37
CA HIS A 88 11.75 0.49 36.27
C HIS A 88 12.31 1.94 36.22
N GLY A 89 11.53 2.88 36.77
CA GLY A 89 12.10 4.00 37.54
C GLY A 89 12.19 5.36 36.84
N GLY A 90 11.15 6.18 37.01
CA GLY A 90 11.25 7.55 37.54
C GLY A 90 12.13 8.63 36.88
N GLU A 91 12.82 8.40 35.75
CA GLU A 91 13.80 9.39 35.22
C GLU A 91 13.37 10.15 33.96
N ILE A 92 12.33 9.74 33.23
CA ILE A 92 11.79 10.54 32.08
C ILE A 92 10.68 11.51 32.53
N TRP A 93 10.23 11.41 33.78
CA TRP A 93 9.08 12.12 34.36
C TRP A 93 9.38 13.53 34.91
N ARG A 94 10.53 14.14 34.58
CA ARG A 94 10.93 15.44 35.15
C ARG A 94 10.71 16.65 34.25
N ASN A 95 10.36 16.48 32.97
CA ASN A 95 10.20 17.61 32.05
C ASN A 95 8.74 17.92 31.68
N VAL A 96 7.79 17.12 32.14
CA VAL A 96 6.36 17.41 32.02
C VAL A 96 5.84 17.50 33.44
N GLN A 97 5.70 18.73 33.96
CA GLN A 97 4.79 18.96 35.08
C GLN A 97 3.41 18.56 34.57
N VAL A 98 2.97 17.35 34.91
CA VAL A 98 1.63 16.88 34.58
C VAL A 98 0.68 17.68 35.47
N ASP A 99 0.17 18.79 34.93
CA ASP A 99 -0.93 19.54 35.53
C ASP A 99 -2.15 18.62 35.62
N GLU A 100 -2.89 18.64 36.73
CA GLU A 100 -4.10 17.82 36.93
C GLU A 100 -5.20 18.15 35.90
N ASN A 101 -5.07 19.26 35.17
CA ASN A 101 -5.98 19.67 34.11
C ASN A 101 -5.56 19.22 32.69
N LEU A 102 -4.45 18.50 32.53
CA LEU A 102 -3.97 18.09 31.21
C LEU A 102 -4.90 17.02 30.59
N THR A 103 -5.44 17.30 29.41
CA THR A 103 -6.26 16.31 28.70
C THR A 103 -5.40 15.17 28.13
N GLU A 104 -6.00 14.00 27.94
CA GLU A 104 -5.35 12.87 27.25
C GLU A 104 -4.85 13.28 25.85
N ASP A 105 -5.63 14.12 25.17
CA ASP A 105 -5.30 14.63 23.84
C ASP A 105 -4.06 15.56 23.89
N ASP A 106 -3.94 16.43 24.90
CA ASP A 106 -2.76 17.28 25.13
C ASP A 106 -1.52 16.47 25.53
N PHE A 107 -1.71 15.41 26.31
CA PHE A 107 -0.64 14.52 26.72
C PHE A 107 -0.02 13.78 25.53
N TYR A 108 -0.83 13.11 24.71
CA TYR A 108 -0.34 12.32 23.58
C TYR A 108 0.14 13.17 22.40
N SER A 109 -0.45 14.35 22.18
CA SER A 109 -0.05 15.24 21.09
C SER A 109 1.01 16.27 21.50
N GLY A 110 1.32 16.40 22.80
CA GLY A 110 2.25 17.38 23.36
C GLY A 110 3.60 17.47 22.62
N PRO A 111 4.31 16.34 22.37
CA PRO A 111 5.58 16.38 21.63
C PRO A 111 5.44 16.94 20.21
N LEU A 112 4.39 16.56 19.49
CA LEU A 112 4.09 17.07 18.14
C LEU A 112 3.68 18.54 18.16
N ARG A 113 2.84 18.96 19.12
CA ARG A 113 2.49 20.36 19.34
C ARG A 113 3.72 21.22 19.63
N GLY A 114 4.65 20.71 20.43
CA GLY A 114 5.94 21.34 20.70
C GLY A 114 6.76 21.54 19.42
N ILE A 115 6.90 20.50 18.60
CA ILE A 115 7.59 20.58 17.30
C ILE A 115 6.91 21.60 16.38
N PHE A 116 5.59 21.54 16.25
CA PHE A 116 4.82 22.47 15.42
C PHE A 116 4.97 23.92 15.89
N SER A 117 4.95 24.17 17.20
CA SER A 117 5.20 25.50 17.76
C SER A 117 6.60 26.02 17.38
N GLY A 118 7.61 25.14 17.37
CA GLY A 118 8.97 25.44 16.95
C GLY A 118 9.07 25.76 15.46
N LEU A 119 8.43 24.94 14.61
CA LEU A 119 8.40 25.12 13.17
C LEU A 119 7.61 26.37 12.75
N ARG A 120 6.52 26.69 13.46
CA ARG A 120 5.74 27.91 13.26
C ARG A 120 6.56 29.15 13.58
N ARG A 121 7.29 29.17 14.72
CA ARG A 121 8.20 30.28 15.07
C ARG A 121 9.32 30.51 14.06
N ARG A 122 9.69 29.47 13.30
CA ARG A 122 10.71 29.55 12.25
C ARG A 122 10.14 29.79 10.85
N ASN A 123 8.83 30.00 10.73
CA ASN A 123 8.11 30.14 9.45
C ASN A 123 8.39 28.98 8.47
N ILE A 124 8.57 27.76 9.00
CA ILE A 124 8.80 26.57 8.17
C ILE A 124 7.48 25.94 7.75
N LEU A 125 6.48 25.88 8.65
CA LEU A 125 5.21 25.18 8.40
C LEU A 125 4.44 25.70 7.17
N GLN A 126 4.52 27.00 6.89
CA GLN A 126 3.90 27.63 5.71
C GLN A 126 4.49 27.18 4.36
N HIS A 127 5.61 26.44 4.38
CA HIS A 127 6.27 25.90 3.19
C HIS A 127 6.13 24.37 3.09
N VAL A 128 5.47 23.73 4.06
CA VAL A 128 5.28 22.28 4.10
C VAL A 128 4.06 21.92 3.27
N GLY A 129 4.26 21.21 2.17
CA GLY A 129 3.19 20.73 1.29
C GLY A 129 2.82 19.26 1.56
N THR A 130 3.79 18.45 1.98
CA THR A 130 3.63 17.04 2.34
C THR A 130 4.13 16.83 3.76
N LEU A 131 3.28 16.26 4.62
CA LEU A 131 3.58 15.97 6.02
C LEU A 131 3.40 14.47 6.28
N VAL A 132 4.43 13.82 6.83
CA VAL A 132 4.41 12.39 7.17
C VAL A 132 4.51 12.23 8.67
N LEU A 133 3.49 11.60 9.28
CA LEU A 133 3.35 11.33 10.71
C LEU A 133 3.20 9.83 10.99
N ASP A 134 3.61 8.98 10.06
CA ASP A 134 3.37 7.53 10.11
C ASP A 134 3.97 6.89 11.38
N GLY A 135 3.22 6.02 12.06
CA GLY A 135 3.71 5.35 13.28
C GLY A 135 3.85 6.22 14.53
N LEU A 136 3.57 7.53 14.46
CA LEU A 136 3.66 8.45 15.60
C LEU A 136 2.37 8.45 16.44
N SER A 137 2.45 8.95 17.67
CA SER A 137 1.27 9.22 18.50
C SER A 137 0.58 10.50 18.03
N VAL A 138 -0.59 10.38 17.39
CA VAL A 138 -1.33 11.53 16.84
C VAL A 138 -2.80 11.44 17.23
N THR A 139 -3.32 12.52 17.81
CA THR A 139 -4.71 12.60 18.27
C THR A 139 -5.60 13.25 17.22
N SER A 140 -6.91 12.99 17.28
CA SER A 140 -7.88 13.57 16.34
C SER A 140 -7.99 15.08 16.48
N GLU A 141 -7.79 15.63 17.68
CA GLU A 141 -7.78 17.08 17.91
C GLU A 141 -6.61 17.75 17.22
N PHE A 142 -5.41 17.15 17.30
CA PHE A 142 -4.25 17.65 16.59
C PHE A 142 -4.45 17.64 15.06
N LEU A 143 -5.09 16.60 14.53
CA LEU A 143 -5.43 16.56 13.09
C LEU A 143 -6.48 17.60 12.72
N ASN A 144 -7.46 17.85 13.60
CA ASN A 144 -8.46 18.89 13.40
C ASN A 144 -7.82 20.28 13.34
N ASP A 145 -6.80 20.54 14.17
CA ASP A 145 -6.03 21.78 14.11
C ASP A 145 -5.36 21.96 12.75
N ILE A 146 -4.79 20.90 12.18
CA ILE A 146 -4.18 20.93 10.83
C ILE A 146 -5.24 21.18 9.73
N LEU A 147 -6.43 20.61 9.88
CA LEU A 147 -7.53 20.77 8.90
C LEU A 147 -8.12 22.18 8.89
N ILE A 148 -8.20 22.81 10.06
CA ILE A 148 -8.82 24.13 10.24
C ILE A 148 -7.81 25.27 10.04
N ASP A 149 -6.54 25.06 10.37
CA ASP A 149 -5.52 26.12 10.33
C ASP A 149 -5.32 26.67 8.90
N PRO A 150 -5.71 27.94 8.64
CA PRO A 150 -5.54 28.55 7.33
C PRO A 150 -4.08 28.86 7.00
N SER A 151 -3.19 28.88 8.00
CA SER A 151 -1.75 29.09 7.81
C SER A 151 -0.99 27.81 7.43
N SER A 152 -1.64 26.66 7.56
CA SER A 152 -1.09 25.37 7.13
C SER A 152 -1.17 25.24 5.62
N SER A 153 -0.01 25.12 4.95
CA SER A 153 0.08 24.84 3.51
C SER A 153 0.01 23.35 3.17
N VAL A 154 -0.29 22.49 4.15
CA VAL A 154 -0.23 21.04 4.01
C VAL A 154 -1.32 20.57 3.04
N ARG A 155 -0.90 19.97 1.93
CA ARG A 155 -1.78 19.43 0.88
C ARG A 155 -1.88 17.91 0.92
N ILE A 156 -0.81 17.25 1.33
CA ILE A 156 -0.73 15.79 1.48
C ILE A 156 -0.35 15.50 2.93
N LEU A 157 -1.13 14.66 3.59
CA LEU A 157 -0.88 14.19 4.95
C LEU A 157 -0.80 12.66 4.95
N SER A 158 0.22 12.10 5.59
CA SER A 158 0.30 10.66 5.85
C SER A 158 0.21 10.40 7.35
N ILE A 159 -0.77 9.57 7.73
CA ILE A 159 -1.10 9.17 9.10
C ILE A 159 -1.29 7.65 9.18
N ARG A 160 -0.48 6.89 8.42
CA ARG A 160 -0.55 5.43 8.40
C ARG A 160 0.04 4.87 9.69
N GLU A 161 -0.64 3.87 10.26
CA GLU A 161 -0.19 3.16 11.48
C GLU A 161 0.05 4.09 12.70
N VAL A 162 -0.63 5.23 12.77
CA VAL A 162 -0.56 6.16 13.90
C VAL A 162 -1.11 5.53 15.20
N LYS A 163 -0.47 5.83 16.33
CA LYS A 163 -0.91 5.46 17.69
C LYS A 163 -1.89 6.52 18.26
N ASN A 164 -2.80 6.10 19.15
CA ASN A 164 -3.72 6.97 19.91
C ASN A 164 -4.69 7.83 19.08
N LEU A 165 -5.00 7.41 17.84
CA LEU A 165 -5.96 8.11 16.97
C LEU A 165 -7.39 7.61 17.19
N ASN A 166 -8.30 8.52 17.52
CA ASN A 166 -9.73 8.20 17.56
C ASN A 166 -10.35 8.33 16.16
N GLU A 167 -10.60 7.18 15.51
CA GLU A 167 -11.14 7.14 14.15
C GLU A 167 -12.51 7.84 14.02
N ARG A 168 -13.39 7.71 15.02
CA ARG A 168 -14.72 8.33 14.97
C ARG A 168 -14.64 9.85 15.01
N LYS A 169 -13.82 10.40 15.91
CA LYS A 169 -13.56 11.86 15.97
C LYS A 169 -12.94 12.35 14.65
N LEU A 170 -11.99 11.59 14.08
CA LEU A 170 -11.37 11.94 12.79
C LEU A 170 -12.39 11.96 11.65
N MET A 171 -13.20 10.91 11.52
CA MET A 171 -14.26 10.84 10.50
C MET A 171 -15.21 12.04 10.60
N GLN A 172 -15.61 12.41 11.82
CA GLN A 172 -16.46 13.57 12.05
C GLN A 172 -15.78 14.89 11.61
N ALA A 173 -14.50 15.09 11.97
CA ALA A 173 -13.73 16.27 11.57
C ALA A 173 -13.58 16.37 10.05
N LEU A 174 -13.30 15.25 9.37
CA LEU A 174 -13.18 15.19 7.91
C LEU A 174 -14.49 15.54 7.20
N ARG A 175 -15.62 14.96 7.63
CA ARG A 175 -16.94 15.26 7.07
C ARG A 175 -17.32 16.72 7.29
N TYR A 176 -17.05 17.25 8.48
CA TYR A 176 -17.31 18.66 8.79
C TYR A 176 -16.48 19.61 7.91
N ALA A 177 -15.19 19.30 7.73
CA ALA A 177 -14.28 20.09 6.89
C ALA A 177 -14.64 20.02 5.40
N CYS A 178 -15.16 18.88 4.91
CA CYS A 178 -15.48 18.67 3.50
C CYS A 178 -16.91 19.06 3.09
N ARG A 179 -17.70 19.65 3.98
CA ARG A 179 -19.10 20.00 3.69
C ARG A 179 -19.25 20.91 2.46
N PRO A 180 -20.35 20.79 1.68
CA PRO A 180 -20.56 21.64 0.50
C PRO A 180 -20.61 23.15 0.78
N THR A 181 -21.06 23.55 1.98
CA THR A 181 -21.14 24.96 2.43
C THR A 181 -19.82 25.54 2.92
N ARG A 182 -18.69 24.88 2.63
CA ARG A 182 -17.35 25.34 3.03
C ARG A 182 -16.91 26.58 2.25
N GLN A 183 -15.96 27.31 2.82
CA GLN A 183 -15.27 28.38 2.10
C GLN A 183 -14.48 27.80 0.91
N GLU A 184 -14.44 28.55 -0.19
CA GLU A 184 -13.69 28.15 -1.37
C GLU A 184 -12.21 27.93 -1.01
N ASN A 185 -11.63 26.84 -1.50
CA ASN A 185 -10.27 26.36 -1.22
C ASN A 185 -9.99 25.72 0.17
N MET A 186 -10.94 25.68 1.10
CA MET A 186 -10.79 24.97 2.39
C MET A 186 -11.43 23.56 2.39
N PRO A 187 -10.84 22.56 3.06
CA PRO A 187 -9.48 22.55 3.62
C PRO A 187 -8.41 22.65 2.52
N GLN A 188 -7.25 23.20 2.89
CA GLN A 188 -6.06 23.20 2.01
C GLN A 188 -5.55 21.79 1.73
N LEU A 189 -5.73 20.90 2.70
CA LEU A 189 -5.48 19.48 2.57
C LEU A 189 -6.31 18.89 1.41
N LYS A 190 -5.65 18.12 0.54
CA LYS A 190 -6.27 17.47 -0.63
C LYS A 190 -6.10 15.95 -0.65
N ALA A 191 -5.18 15.40 0.14
CA ALA A 191 -4.88 13.97 0.16
C ALA A 191 -4.48 13.50 1.56
N ILE A 192 -4.98 12.33 1.95
CA ILE A 192 -4.68 11.66 3.23
C ILE A 192 -4.30 10.20 2.96
N TYR A 193 -3.12 9.78 3.38
CA TYR A 193 -2.76 8.36 3.46
C TYR A 193 -3.09 7.84 4.86
N TYR A 194 -3.93 6.81 4.95
CA TYR A 194 -4.43 6.29 6.22
C TYR A 194 -4.63 4.78 6.22
N PHE A 195 -5.10 4.19 5.11
CA PHE A 195 -5.50 2.79 5.06
C PHE A 195 -4.35 1.82 4.82
N GLY A 196 -3.37 2.23 4.03
CA GLY A 196 -2.20 1.44 3.66
C GLY A 196 -1.19 1.29 4.80
N LYS A 197 -0.22 0.40 4.58
CA LYS A 197 0.93 0.23 5.46
C LYS A 197 1.88 1.43 5.35
N ARG A 198 2.60 1.73 6.43
CA ARG A 198 3.64 2.77 6.40
C ARG A 198 4.74 2.39 5.40
N ASP A 199 5.39 3.39 4.82
CA ASP A 199 6.52 3.11 3.91
C ASP A 199 7.65 2.47 4.71
N GLU A 200 8.17 1.34 4.22
CA GLU A 200 9.32 0.67 4.85
C GLU A 200 10.55 1.56 4.70
N VAL A 201 11.01 2.11 5.83
CA VAL A 201 12.34 2.69 5.92
C VAL A 201 13.33 1.53 5.80
N PRO A 202 14.26 1.54 4.83
CA PRO A 202 15.26 0.49 4.71
C PRO A 202 15.91 0.27 6.07
N PRO A 203 15.99 -0.97 6.59
CA PRO A 203 16.60 -1.21 7.88
C PRO A 203 17.99 -0.59 7.88
N PRO A 204 18.39 0.09 8.97
CA PRO A 204 19.76 0.54 9.08
C PRO A 204 20.67 -0.69 8.88
N PRO A 205 21.71 -0.61 8.04
CA PRO A 205 22.57 -1.76 7.81
C PRO A 205 23.08 -2.28 9.15
N PRO A 206 23.22 -3.62 9.31
CA PRO A 206 23.70 -4.19 10.55
C PRO A 206 24.98 -3.47 10.97
N GLN A 207 24.96 -2.89 12.16
CA GLN A 207 26.13 -2.26 12.76
C GLN A 207 27.16 -3.37 12.96
N THR A 208 28.05 -3.57 11.99
CA THR A 208 29.26 -4.35 12.24
C THR A 208 29.96 -3.68 13.41
N ALA A 209 30.08 -4.43 14.50
CA ALA A 209 30.78 -4.04 15.73
C ALA A 209 32.07 -3.28 15.40
N PRO A 210 32.49 -2.30 16.23
CA PRO A 210 33.69 -1.52 15.95
C PRO A 210 34.90 -2.47 15.94
N ALA A 211 35.35 -2.82 14.74
CA ALA A 211 36.66 -3.43 14.55
C ALA A 211 37.67 -2.39 15.04
N ALA A 212 38.42 -2.76 16.08
CA ALA A 212 39.45 -1.95 16.69
C ALA A 212 40.31 -1.25 15.61
N ALA A 213 40.16 0.07 15.52
CA ALA A 213 40.92 0.88 14.58
C ALA A 213 42.40 0.88 15.00
N ARG A 214 43.23 0.13 14.28
CA ARG A 214 44.66 0.46 14.17
C ARG A 214 44.79 1.69 13.26
N PRO A 215 45.54 2.73 13.64
CA PRO A 215 45.65 3.93 12.84
C PRO A 215 46.55 3.63 11.63
N SER A 216 45.96 3.61 10.43
CA SER A 216 46.73 3.67 9.19
C SER A 216 46.32 4.93 8.42
N ARG A 217 47.32 5.77 8.15
CA ARG A 217 47.25 6.97 7.33
C ARG A 217 46.88 6.59 5.89
N ALA A 218 45.68 6.93 5.43
CA ALA A 218 45.39 7.27 4.02
C ALA A 218 43.91 7.67 3.85
N GLY A 219 43.65 8.94 3.52
CA GLY A 219 42.33 9.52 3.26
C GLY A 219 41.66 9.10 1.96
N VAL A 220 41.77 7.83 1.55
CA VAL A 220 41.24 7.33 0.25
C VAL A 220 40.11 6.31 0.43
N GLY A 221 39.91 5.75 1.62
CA GLY A 221 38.93 4.68 1.87
C GLY A 221 37.46 5.12 2.07
N VAL A 222 37.22 6.38 2.45
CA VAL A 222 35.85 6.88 2.74
C VAL A 222 35.02 7.01 1.45
N GLY A 223 35.63 7.45 0.35
CA GLY A 223 34.96 7.64 -0.93
C GLY A 223 34.49 6.33 -1.57
N ALA A 224 35.32 5.29 -1.54
CA ALA A 224 34.97 3.97 -2.09
C ALA A 224 33.84 3.29 -1.30
N GLY A 225 33.87 3.40 0.02
CA GLY A 225 32.79 2.90 0.89
C GLY A 225 31.47 3.63 0.67
N TRP A 226 31.49 4.96 0.47
CA TRP A 226 30.31 5.76 0.14
C TRP A 226 29.75 5.44 -1.25
N ASN A 227 30.62 5.26 -2.25
CA ASN A 227 30.20 4.93 -3.61
C ASN A 227 29.53 3.55 -3.67
N HIS A 228 30.06 2.56 -2.94
CA HIS A 228 29.44 1.25 -2.85
C HIS A 228 28.09 1.32 -2.11
N ARG A 229 28.00 2.06 -0.99
CA ARG A 229 26.75 2.21 -0.22
C ARG A 229 25.65 2.94 -1.00
N SER A 230 26.00 4.02 -1.70
CA SER A 230 25.07 4.75 -2.56
C SER A 230 24.62 3.91 -3.75
N GLN A 231 25.52 3.18 -4.40
CA GLN A 231 25.13 2.23 -5.46
C GLN A 231 24.24 1.09 -4.95
N HIS A 232 24.45 0.60 -3.72
CA HIS A 232 23.60 -0.42 -3.11
C HIS A 232 22.22 0.14 -2.73
N ALA A 233 22.14 1.33 -2.13
CA ALA A 233 20.89 2.02 -1.82
C ALA A 233 20.10 2.37 -3.09
N LEU A 234 20.76 2.89 -4.13
CA LEU A 234 20.16 3.10 -5.46
C LEU A 234 19.66 1.79 -6.07
N ARG A 235 20.44 0.71 -6.00
CA ARG A 235 20.02 -0.62 -6.50
C ARG A 235 18.83 -1.17 -5.70
N ALA A 236 18.76 -0.96 -4.39
CA ALA A 236 17.63 -1.38 -3.57
C ALA A 236 16.36 -0.57 -3.89
N SER A 237 16.48 0.75 -4.08
CA SER A 237 15.35 1.59 -4.54
C SER A 237 14.91 1.27 -5.97
N ILE A 238 15.82 0.83 -6.84
CA ILE A 238 15.51 0.39 -8.22
C ILE A 238 14.91 -1.03 -8.24
N ARG A 239 15.32 -1.93 -7.31
CA ARG A 239 14.84 -3.32 -7.20
C ARG A 239 13.66 -3.51 -6.26
N GLY A 240 13.17 -2.45 -5.59
CA GLY A 240 11.97 -2.50 -4.74
C GLY A 240 10.67 -2.86 -5.48
N GLY A 241 10.72 -3.12 -6.79
CA GLY A 241 9.66 -3.76 -7.55
C GLY A 241 10.09 -5.15 -8.02
N GLY A 242 9.82 -6.16 -7.20
CA GLY A 242 9.84 -7.57 -7.63
C GLY A 242 10.91 -8.43 -6.96
N GLU A 243 10.41 -9.57 -6.44
CA GLU A 243 11.16 -10.78 -6.05
C GLU A 243 11.64 -10.83 -4.59
N GLY A 244 10.66 -11.09 -3.71
CA GLY A 244 10.84 -11.72 -2.41
C GLY A 244 9.57 -12.53 -2.10
N GLU A 245 9.70 -13.86 -2.08
CA GLU A 245 8.66 -14.78 -1.63
C GLU A 245 8.36 -14.48 -0.14
N GLY A 246 7.11 -14.17 0.18
CA GLY A 246 6.62 -13.98 1.55
C GLY A 246 6.86 -12.57 2.11
N GLU A 247 5.78 -11.79 2.20
CA GLU A 247 5.66 -10.63 3.10
C GLU A 247 6.70 -9.49 2.95
N GLY A 248 6.56 -8.64 1.93
CA GLY A 248 7.28 -7.36 1.89
C GLY A 248 6.92 -6.49 0.67
N GLY A 249 6.65 -5.19 0.90
CA GLY A 249 6.60 -4.16 -0.15
C GLY A 249 5.21 -3.76 -0.69
N GLY A 250 4.65 -2.68 -0.12
CA GLY A 250 3.50 -1.87 -0.54
C GLY A 250 2.86 -2.16 -1.91
N GLU A 251 1.69 -2.78 -1.84
CA GLU A 251 0.89 -3.33 -2.94
C GLU A 251 0.16 -2.24 -3.73
N ASP A 252 0.67 -1.91 -4.92
CA ASP A 252 0.03 -0.98 -5.83
C ASP A 252 -1.34 -1.51 -6.30
N TRP A 253 -2.39 -0.69 -6.17
CA TRP A 253 -3.76 -0.96 -6.62
C TRP A 253 -3.84 -1.42 -8.09
N TYR A 254 -2.89 -0.96 -8.93
CA TYR A 254 -2.83 -1.33 -10.33
C TYR A 254 -1.97 -2.57 -10.60
N SER A 255 -0.84 -2.70 -9.91
CA SER A 255 0.17 -3.73 -10.22
C SER A 255 -0.07 -5.06 -9.52
N ARG A 256 -0.64 -5.06 -8.30
CA ARG A 256 -0.89 -6.29 -7.54
C ARG A 256 -2.39 -6.59 -7.45
N LYS A 257 -2.77 -7.85 -7.67
CA LYS A 257 -4.12 -8.33 -7.38
C LYS A 257 -4.15 -8.95 -5.99
N GLY A 258 -5.17 -8.61 -5.24
CA GLY A 258 -5.44 -9.17 -3.92
C GLY A 258 -5.80 -8.13 -2.88
N ARG A 259 -5.44 -8.39 -1.62
CA ARG A 259 -5.83 -7.58 -0.46
C ARG A 259 -4.95 -6.34 -0.34
N MET A 260 -5.50 -5.17 -0.62
CA MET A 260 -4.78 -3.88 -0.53
C MET A 260 -4.76 -3.34 0.90
N ILE A 261 -5.81 -3.60 1.68
CA ILE A 261 -5.97 -3.10 3.05
C ILE A 261 -5.95 -4.29 4.01
N GLY A 262 -4.89 -4.38 4.82
CA GLY A 262 -4.69 -5.46 5.79
C GLY A 262 -5.54 -5.31 7.05
N LYS A 263 -5.71 -4.08 7.53
CA LYS A 263 -6.42 -3.77 8.78
C LYS A 263 -7.94 -3.82 8.62
N PRO A 264 -8.71 -4.15 9.67
CA PRO A 264 -10.15 -3.99 9.65
C PRO A 264 -10.53 -2.53 9.43
N VAL A 265 -11.54 -2.28 8.59
CA VAL A 265 -12.06 -0.94 8.33
C VAL A 265 -13.25 -0.71 9.24
N ALA A 266 -13.18 0.32 10.10
CA ALA A 266 -14.27 0.66 11.01
C ALA A 266 -15.52 1.15 10.27
N ASP A 267 -16.69 0.95 10.89
CA ASP A 267 -17.96 1.44 10.38
C ASP A 267 -17.97 2.97 10.29
N GLY A 268 -18.52 3.50 9.19
CA GLY A 268 -18.55 4.95 8.91
C GLY A 268 -17.52 5.42 7.88
N TRP A 269 -16.46 4.64 7.61
CA TRP A 269 -15.44 5.09 6.64
C TRP A 269 -15.99 5.23 5.22
N ALA A 270 -16.91 4.36 4.80
CA ALA A 270 -17.51 4.43 3.47
C ALA A 270 -18.30 5.75 3.26
N GLU A 271 -19.08 6.17 4.26
CA GLU A 271 -19.79 7.44 4.24
C GLU A 271 -18.82 8.63 4.29
N THR A 272 -17.75 8.53 5.09
CA THR A 272 -16.72 9.57 5.16
C THR A 272 -16.01 9.77 3.81
N LEU A 273 -15.63 8.68 3.14
CA LEU A 273 -15.02 8.73 1.80
C LEU A 273 -15.96 9.39 0.79
N LEU A 274 -17.26 9.09 0.87
CA LEU A 274 -18.27 9.69 0.01
C LEU A 274 -18.46 11.18 0.28
N ASP A 275 -18.62 11.58 1.54
CA ASP A 275 -18.80 12.98 1.95
C ASP A 275 -17.58 13.84 1.59
N CYS A 276 -16.39 13.23 1.62
CA CYS A 276 -15.13 13.87 1.24
C CYS A 276 -14.88 13.87 -0.28
N ARG A 277 -15.74 13.25 -1.08
CA ARG A 277 -15.53 13.08 -2.52
C ARG A 277 -15.44 14.43 -3.22
N GLY A 278 -14.32 14.66 -3.90
CA GLY A 278 -14.03 15.91 -4.62
C GLY A 278 -13.30 16.96 -3.78
N ALA A 279 -13.28 16.81 -2.46
CA ALA A 279 -12.51 17.65 -1.55
C ALA A 279 -11.17 17.02 -1.16
N LEU A 280 -11.20 15.76 -0.73
CA LEU A 280 -10.05 14.98 -0.28
C LEU A 280 -9.95 13.66 -1.08
N ARG A 281 -8.73 13.14 -1.12
CA ARG A 281 -8.39 11.82 -1.65
C ARG A 281 -7.78 10.94 -0.57
N PHE A 282 -7.97 9.64 -0.73
CA PHE A 282 -7.48 8.63 0.20
C PHE A 282 -6.73 7.53 -0.56
N ASP A 283 -5.91 6.79 0.16
CA ASP A 283 -5.24 5.55 -0.30
C ASP A 283 -6.20 4.34 -0.35
N ALA A 284 -7.49 4.58 -0.17
CA ALA A 284 -8.58 3.63 -0.37
C ALA A 284 -9.69 4.22 -1.25
N VAL A 285 -10.45 3.34 -1.87
CA VAL A 285 -11.58 3.68 -2.75
C VAL A 285 -12.86 2.95 -2.31
N LEU A 286 -14.01 3.41 -2.79
CA LEU A 286 -15.28 2.74 -2.54
C LEU A 286 -15.39 1.45 -3.36
N CYS A 287 -16.00 0.43 -2.77
CA CYS A 287 -16.35 -0.81 -3.43
C CYS A 287 -17.40 -0.57 -4.51
N THR A 288 -17.14 -1.08 -5.71
CA THR A 288 -18.05 -1.01 -6.86
C THR A 288 -18.81 -2.32 -7.07
N GLY A 289 -18.85 -3.20 -6.07
CA GLY A 289 -19.60 -4.46 -6.14
C GLY A 289 -21.12 -4.27 -6.07
N PRO A 290 -21.92 -5.20 -6.60
CA PRO A 290 -23.36 -5.04 -6.76
C PRO A 290 -24.13 -5.14 -5.44
N ARG A 291 -23.51 -5.55 -4.33
CA ARG A 291 -24.17 -5.66 -3.01
C ARG A 291 -24.41 -4.30 -2.33
N HIS A 292 -23.88 -3.20 -2.86
CA HIS A 292 -24.05 -1.87 -2.28
C HIS A 292 -25.04 -1.03 -3.10
N ARG A 293 -26.03 -0.40 -2.46
CA ARG A 293 -27.14 0.28 -3.15
C ARG A 293 -26.71 1.36 -4.13
N ASN A 294 -25.63 2.06 -3.82
CA ASN A 294 -25.15 3.17 -4.64
C ASN A 294 -23.95 2.80 -5.52
N SER A 295 -23.61 1.51 -5.57
CA SER A 295 -22.58 1.01 -6.46
C SER A 295 -23.05 1.05 -7.93
N PRO A 296 -22.14 1.31 -8.89
CA PRO A 296 -22.43 1.21 -10.33
C PRO A 296 -22.96 -0.16 -10.77
N ALA A 297 -22.63 -1.24 -10.06
CA ALA A 297 -23.09 -2.59 -10.38
C ALA A 297 -24.43 -2.96 -9.74
N PHE A 298 -24.99 -2.12 -8.86
CA PHE A 298 -26.26 -2.41 -8.18
C PHE A 298 -27.39 -2.63 -9.19
N GLY A 299 -28.12 -3.73 -9.05
CA GLY A 299 -29.24 -4.09 -9.93
C GLY A 299 -28.85 -4.57 -11.34
N ARG A 300 -27.55 -4.62 -11.70
CA ARG A 300 -27.09 -5.09 -13.02
C ARG A 300 -26.83 -6.60 -13.08
N THR A 301 -26.68 -7.24 -11.93
CA THR A 301 -26.39 -8.68 -11.83
C THR A 301 -27.30 -9.33 -10.81
N PRO A 302 -27.70 -10.60 -11.01
CA PRO A 302 -28.41 -11.35 -9.99
C PRO A 302 -27.51 -11.55 -8.77
N ILE A 303 -27.98 -11.16 -7.58
CA ILE A 303 -27.27 -11.32 -6.32
C ILE A 303 -28.03 -12.36 -5.50
N THR A 304 -27.34 -13.39 -5.02
CA THR A 304 -27.94 -14.29 -4.03
C THR A 304 -28.20 -13.52 -2.73
N PRO A 305 -29.44 -13.53 -2.19
CA PRO A 305 -29.72 -12.97 -0.88
C PRO A 305 -28.89 -13.74 0.15
N VAL A 306 -28.10 -13.03 0.95
CA VAL A 306 -27.35 -13.66 2.04
C VAL A 306 -28.34 -13.95 3.16
N ALA A 307 -28.47 -15.22 3.56
CA ALA A 307 -29.17 -15.58 4.79
C ALA A 307 -28.42 -14.90 5.95
N ALA A 308 -29.08 -13.94 6.59
CA ALA A 308 -28.51 -13.10 7.63
C ALA A 308 -28.02 -13.95 8.82
N VAL A 309 -26.71 -14.18 8.90
CA VAL A 309 -26.09 -14.63 10.14
C VAL A 309 -25.56 -13.39 10.86
N GLY A 310 -26.39 -12.84 11.76
CA GLY A 310 -25.90 -12.07 12.92
C GLY A 310 -25.84 -10.54 12.85
N ALA A 311 -26.24 -9.88 11.77
CA ALA A 311 -26.40 -8.41 11.77
C ALA A 311 -27.80 -8.03 11.26
N GLY A 312 -28.51 -7.24 12.06
CA GLY A 312 -29.91 -6.89 11.83
C GLY A 312 -30.19 -6.30 10.44
N ASN A 313 -31.29 -6.78 9.86
CA ASN A 313 -31.91 -6.37 8.60
C ASN A 313 -31.05 -6.57 7.34
N GLY A 314 -31.51 -7.45 6.44
CA GLY A 314 -30.96 -7.71 5.10
C GLY A 314 -31.06 -6.53 4.11
N HIS A 315 -30.85 -5.30 4.56
CA HIS A 315 -30.68 -4.16 3.69
C HIS A 315 -29.25 -4.14 3.16
N ALA A 316 -29.11 -4.12 1.83
CA ALA A 316 -27.87 -3.77 1.16
C ALA A 316 -27.31 -2.48 1.79
N THR A 317 -26.07 -2.55 2.31
CA THR A 317 -25.40 -1.36 2.83
C THR A 317 -25.29 -0.32 1.71
N PRO A 318 -25.41 0.98 1.99
CA PRO A 318 -25.41 1.99 0.94
C PRO A 318 -24.08 2.01 0.17
N TRP A 319 -22.97 1.74 0.87
CA TRP A 319 -21.60 1.69 0.33
C TRP A 319 -20.74 0.70 1.14
N GLY A 320 -19.53 0.44 0.64
CA GLY A 320 -18.48 -0.27 1.37
C GLY A 320 -17.11 0.25 0.93
N VAL A 321 -16.10 0.14 1.79
CA VAL A 321 -14.71 0.45 1.42
C VAL A 321 -14.10 -0.75 0.71
N ALA A 322 -13.46 -0.53 -0.43
CA ALA A 322 -12.73 -1.58 -1.13
C ALA A 322 -11.48 -1.95 -0.34
N THR A 323 -11.33 -3.23 -0.05
CA THR A 323 -10.15 -3.78 0.62
C THR A 323 -9.33 -4.67 -0.31
N PHE A 324 -9.86 -4.97 -1.50
CA PHE A 324 -9.24 -5.77 -2.53
C PHE A 324 -9.21 -5.04 -3.87
N ALA A 325 -8.11 -5.21 -4.59
CA ALA A 325 -7.97 -4.91 -6.00
C ALA A 325 -8.00 -6.21 -6.79
N VAL A 326 -9.04 -6.44 -7.59
CA VAL A 326 -9.13 -7.66 -8.41
C VAL A 326 -8.98 -7.33 -9.89
N GLY A 327 -8.70 -8.36 -10.70
CA GLY A 327 -8.64 -8.26 -12.16
C GLY A 327 -10.01 -8.49 -12.81
N GLY A 328 -10.01 -8.93 -14.06
CA GLY A 328 -11.22 -9.48 -14.68
C GLY A 328 -11.66 -10.79 -14.00
N CYS A 329 -12.94 -11.14 -14.14
CA CYS A 329 -13.45 -12.43 -13.66
C CYS A 329 -12.69 -13.59 -14.31
N ALA A 330 -12.32 -14.60 -13.52
CA ALA A 330 -11.60 -15.79 -13.98
C ALA A 330 -12.30 -16.60 -15.08
N SER A 331 -13.64 -16.48 -15.21
CA SER A 331 -14.41 -17.19 -16.24
C SER A 331 -14.65 -16.36 -17.52
N CYS A 332 -14.99 -15.08 -17.40
CA CYS A 332 -15.37 -14.25 -18.56
C CYS A 332 -14.41 -13.09 -18.86
N GLY A 333 -13.34 -12.92 -18.07
CA GLY A 333 -12.37 -11.83 -18.19
C GLY A 333 -12.92 -10.43 -17.89
N SER A 334 -14.22 -10.30 -17.59
CA SER A 334 -14.92 -9.02 -17.45
C SER A 334 -15.28 -8.72 -15.99
N ALA A 335 -15.66 -7.47 -15.70
CA ALA A 335 -16.23 -7.05 -14.42
C ALA A 335 -17.53 -6.26 -14.67
N PRO A 336 -18.65 -6.59 -14.00
CA PRO A 336 -19.96 -5.97 -14.29
C PRO A 336 -20.02 -4.46 -13.99
N GLU A 337 -19.21 -3.99 -13.06
CA GLU A 337 -18.96 -2.59 -12.70
C GLU A 337 -18.05 -1.84 -13.70
N GLY A 338 -17.28 -2.57 -14.52
CA GLY A 338 -16.18 -2.02 -15.30
C GLY A 338 -14.86 -1.92 -14.51
N PHE A 339 -13.80 -1.55 -15.21
CA PHE A 339 -12.46 -1.42 -14.65
C PHE A 339 -12.18 0.05 -14.27
N THR A 340 -11.58 0.25 -13.09
CA THR A 340 -10.95 1.51 -12.72
C THR A 340 -9.60 1.61 -13.42
N THR A 341 -9.40 2.67 -14.20
CA THR A 341 -8.18 2.91 -14.98
C THR A 341 -7.62 4.29 -14.70
N TYR A 342 -6.30 4.44 -14.62
CA TYR A 342 -5.67 5.74 -14.33
C TYR A 342 -6.03 6.82 -15.36
N ASP A 343 -6.08 6.47 -16.65
CA ASP A 343 -6.32 7.42 -17.74
C ASP A 343 -7.81 7.65 -18.06
N GLY A 344 -8.68 6.69 -17.71
CA GLY A 344 -10.09 6.71 -18.10
C GLY A 344 -11.07 6.99 -16.96
N SER A 345 -10.70 6.69 -15.71
CA SER A 345 -11.60 6.89 -14.57
C SER A 345 -11.52 8.30 -14.00
N PRO A 346 -12.63 8.81 -13.42
CA PRO A 346 -12.63 10.09 -12.72
C PRO A 346 -11.54 10.13 -11.64
N ARG A 347 -10.91 11.29 -11.46
CA ARG A 347 -9.82 11.47 -10.47
C ARG A 347 -10.29 11.24 -9.04
N GLU A 348 -11.61 11.26 -8.81
CA GLU A 348 -12.29 10.97 -7.55
C GLU A 348 -12.28 9.50 -7.17
N GLU A 349 -12.10 8.63 -8.14
CA GLU A 349 -12.18 7.18 -7.97
C GLU A 349 -10.80 6.52 -8.00
N LEU A 350 -9.74 7.33 -8.17
CA LEU A 350 -8.36 6.86 -8.17
C LEU A 350 -7.82 6.87 -6.73
N PRO A 351 -7.24 5.75 -6.25
CA PRO A 351 -6.59 5.70 -4.96
C PRO A 351 -5.28 6.50 -4.99
N LEU A 352 -4.90 7.03 -3.82
CA LEU A 352 -3.50 7.42 -3.59
C LEU A 352 -2.63 6.17 -3.56
N LEU A 353 -1.43 6.26 -4.11
CA LEU A 353 -0.49 5.16 -4.26
C LEU A 353 0.72 5.39 -3.37
N SER A 354 1.19 4.32 -2.74
CA SER A 354 2.46 4.32 -2.02
C SER A 354 3.63 4.13 -2.99
N PRO A 355 4.81 4.70 -2.70
CA PRO A 355 5.13 5.56 -1.55
C PRO A 355 4.63 7.00 -1.70
N VAL A 356 4.59 7.75 -0.59
CA VAL A 356 4.20 9.17 -0.62
C VAL A 356 5.16 9.97 -1.53
N PRO A 357 4.66 10.80 -2.46
CA PRO A 357 5.54 11.52 -3.38
C PRO A 357 6.55 12.45 -2.68
N LEU A 358 7.84 12.23 -2.94
CA LEU A 358 8.94 13.01 -2.35
C LEU A 358 9.09 14.39 -2.99
N HIS A 359 9.07 14.45 -4.33
CA HIS A 359 9.38 15.68 -5.08
C HIS A 359 8.15 16.53 -5.43
N SER A 360 6.94 16.12 -5.04
CA SER A 360 5.70 16.81 -5.39
C SER A 360 4.66 16.70 -4.28
N SER A 361 3.93 17.78 -4.00
CA SER A 361 2.79 17.77 -3.07
C SER A 361 1.45 17.87 -3.81
N SER A 362 1.38 17.24 -4.99
CA SER A 362 0.19 17.24 -5.82
C SER A 362 -0.53 15.89 -5.79
N VAL A 363 -1.86 15.94 -5.75
CA VAL A 363 -2.71 14.74 -5.84
C VAL A 363 -2.44 13.95 -7.13
N LYS A 364 -2.16 14.65 -8.24
CA LYS A 364 -1.87 14.00 -9.53
C LYS A 364 -0.64 13.10 -9.46
N SER A 365 0.41 13.56 -8.76
CA SER A 365 1.62 12.76 -8.54
C SER A 365 1.35 11.59 -7.58
N ALA A 366 0.51 11.82 -6.57
CA ALA A 366 0.14 10.83 -5.56
C ALA A 366 -0.76 9.70 -6.08
N THR A 367 -1.49 9.90 -7.18
CA THR A 367 -2.33 8.85 -7.80
C THR A 367 -1.68 8.22 -9.03
N ARG A 368 -0.47 8.66 -9.42
CA ARG A 368 0.18 8.23 -10.66
C ARG A 368 0.87 6.89 -10.45
N PRO A 369 0.49 5.84 -11.19
CA PRO A 369 1.19 4.57 -11.11
C PRO A 369 2.62 4.69 -11.63
N ALA A 370 3.51 3.88 -11.08
CA ALA A 370 4.89 3.79 -11.56
C ALA A 370 4.88 3.27 -13.01
N PRO A 371 5.74 3.81 -13.90
CA PRO A 371 5.89 3.26 -15.23
C PRO A 371 6.34 1.80 -15.13
N ILE A 372 5.58 0.89 -15.73
CA ILE A 372 5.97 -0.52 -15.85
C ILE A 372 7.20 -0.55 -16.77
N ILE A 373 8.39 -0.67 -16.21
CA ILE A 373 9.59 -0.98 -16.99
C ILE A 373 9.50 -2.48 -17.29
N PRO A 374 9.38 -2.91 -18.56
CA PRO A 374 9.37 -4.33 -18.89
C PRO A 374 10.69 -4.93 -18.40
N SER A 375 10.60 -5.82 -17.42
CA SER A 375 11.72 -6.60 -16.92
C SER A 375 12.21 -7.52 -18.03
N SER A 376 13.37 -7.14 -18.61
CA SER A 376 14.21 -7.95 -19.51
C SER A 376 13.69 -8.19 -20.94
N PRO A 377 14.51 -7.92 -21.99
CA PRO A 377 14.21 -8.28 -23.39
C PRO A 377 14.53 -9.75 -23.70
N SER A 378 14.20 -10.68 -22.80
CA SER A 378 14.48 -12.12 -22.95
C SER A 378 13.22 -12.92 -23.26
N SER A 379 12.59 -12.61 -24.38
CA SER A 379 11.79 -13.55 -25.18
C SER A 379 11.51 -12.98 -26.58
N LEU A 380 12.56 -12.57 -27.29
CA LEU A 380 12.51 -12.59 -28.75
C LEU A 380 12.61 -14.05 -29.21
N SER A 381 11.52 -14.81 -29.06
CA SER A 381 11.25 -15.92 -29.97
C SER A 381 10.59 -15.32 -31.21
N SER A 382 11.42 -15.13 -32.24
CA SER A 382 10.98 -14.85 -33.59
C SER A 382 10.15 -16.03 -34.12
N SER A 383 8.84 -15.96 -33.96
CA SER A 383 7.89 -16.72 -34.79
C SER A 383 6.68 -15.84 -35.06
N SER A 384 6.57 -15.43 -36.32
CA SER A 384 5.53 -14.54 -36.81
C SER A 384 4.15 -15.21 -36.78
N SER A 385 3.33 -14.86 -35.81
CA SER A 385 1.87 -15.05 -35.83
C SER A 385 1.21 -13.70 -35.59
N LYS A 386 0.54 -13.15 -36.62
CA LYS A 386 -0.23 -11.88 -36.59
C LYS A 386 -1.43 -11.88 -35.62
N GLY A 387 -1.54 -12.86 -34.72
CA GLY A 387 -2.63 -13.03 -33.75
C GLY A 387 -2.32 -12.60 -32.31
N ASP A 388 -1.04 -12.55 -31.91
CA ASP A 388 -0.66 -12.43 -30.48
C ASP A 388 -0.46 -10.99 -29.97
N ALA A 389 -0.47 -10.01 -30.88
CA ALA A 389 -0.30 -8.61 -30.52
C ALA A 389 -1.44 -8.06 -29.63
N ARG A 390 -2.64 -8.65 -29.67
CA ARG A 390 -3.78 -8.23 -28.83
C ARG A 390 -3.69 -8.71 -27.39
N HIS A 391 -3.08 -9.87 -27.13
CA HIS A 391 -2.95 -10.41 -25.76
C HIS A 391 -1.82 -9.74 -24.98
N GLN A 392 -0.71 -9.35 -25.63
CA GLN A 392 0.36 -8.59 -24.97
C GLN A 392 -0.01 -7.11 -24.73
N GLN A 393 -0.86 -6.51 -25.55
CA GLN A 393 -1.34 -5.13 -25.32
C GLN A 393 -2.32 -5.01 -24.14
N GLN A 394 -3.07 -6.08 -23.83
CA GLN A 394 -4.02 -6.11 -22.71
C GLN A 394 -3.32 -6.12 -21.34
N GLN A 395 -2.08 -6.63 -21.25
CA GLN A 395 -1.29 -6.63 -20.01
C GLN A 395 -0.67 -5.26 -19.67
N GLN A 396 -0.82 -4.23 -20.53
CA GLN A 396 -0.19 -2.92 -20.35
C GLN A 396 -1.14 -1.81 -19.86
N ARG A 397 -2.29 -2.17 -19.27
CA ARG A 397 -3.22 -1.17 -18.70
C ARG A 397 -3.17 -1.20 -17.18
N HIS A 398 -2.90 -0.04 -16.59
CA HIS A 398 -3.07 0.18 -15.15
C HIS A 398 -4.57 0.13 -14.84
N GLU A 399 -5.09 -1.08 -14.64
CA GLU A 399 -6.51 -1.33 -14.42
C GLU A 399 -6.76 -2.29 -13.26
N PHE A 400 -7.81 -2.02 -12.49
CA PHE A 400 -8.25 -2.90 -11.41
C PHE A 400 -9.74 -2.73 -11.13
N VAL A 401 -10.27 -3.62 -10.33
CA VAL A 401 -11.67 -3.61 -9.90
C VAL A 401 -11.71 -3.53 -8.36
N PRO A 402 -12.23 -2.43 -7.78
CA PRO A 402 -12.28 -2.26 -6.33
C PRO A 402 -13.42 -3.06 -5.69
N ARG A 403 -13.08 -4.00 -4.81
CA ARG A 403 -14.06 -4.82 -4.08
C ARG A 403 -13.81 -4.84 -2.57
N CYS A 404 -14.88 -4.85 -1.79
CA CYS A 404 -14.83 -5.18 -0.37
C CYS A 404 -14.94 -6.70 -0.18
N LEU A 405 -14.52 -7.19 1.00
CA LEU A 405 -14.61 -8.61 1.34
C LEU A 405 -16.03 -9.17 1.21
N GLU A 406 -17.06 -8.39 1.55
CA GLU A 406 -18.45 -8.84 1.48
C GLU A 406 -18.92 -9.14 0.05
N CYS A 407 -18.45 -8.34 -0.92
CA CYS A 407 -18.81 -8.52 -2.32
C CYS A 407 -18.11 -9.73 -2.96
N ILE A 408 -16.91 -10.08 -2.49
CA ILE A 408 -16.12 -11.19 -3.06
C ILE A 408 -16.12 -12.44 -2.18
N ARG A 409 -16.82 -12.41 -1.05
CA ARG A 409 -16.96 -13.54 -0.14
C ARG A 409 -17.44 -14.76 -0.93
N GLU A 410 -16.74 -15.89 -0.74
CA GLU A 410 -17.00 -17.16 -1.43
C GLU A 410 -16.86 -17.10 -2.96
N ARG A 411 -16.27 -16.04 -3.49
CA ARG A 411 -16.08 -15.79 -4.93
C ARG A 411 -14.63 -15.45 -5.26
N TYR A 412 -13.74 -15.57 -4.30
CA TYR A 412 -12.36 -15.16 -4.39
C TYR A 412 -11.45 -16.25 -3.85
N CYS A 413 -10.37 -16.53 -4.57
CA CYS A 413 -9.34 -17.45 -4.15
C CYS A 413 -8.19 -16.67 -3.52
N PHE A 414 -7.88 -16.96 -2.25
CA PHE A 414 -6.78 -16.29 -1.54
C PHE A 414 -5.40 -16.78 -1.98
N SER A 415 -5.27 -18.02 -2.50
CA SER A 415 -4.00 -18.51 -3.05
C SER A 415 -3.59 -17.87 -4.38
N CYS A 416 -4.49 -17.75 -5.36
CA CYS A 416 -4.14 -17.28 -6.71
C CYS A 416 -4.71 -15.90 -7.07
N ASN A 417 -5.42 -15.24 -6.14
CA ASN A 417 -6.07 -13.93 -6.31
C ASN A 417 -7.10 -13.85 -7.44
N GLN A 418 -7.53 -15.01 -7.97
CA GLN A 418 -8.61 -15.10 -8.95
C GLN A 418 -9.97 -14.91 -8.29
N TRP A 419 -10.92 -14.36 -9.04
CA TRP A 419 -12.27 -14.12 -8.54
C TRP A 419 -13.35 -14.37 -9.61
N TRP A 420 -14.58 -14.60 -9.17
CA TRP A 420 -15.72 -14.88 -10.03
C TRP A 420 -16.86 -13.88 -9.84
N CYS A 421 -17.23 -13.19 -10.93
CA CYS A 421 -18.35 -12.26 -10.92
C CYS A 421 -19.68 -12.97 -10.68
N GLU A 422 -20.67 -12.17 -10.28
CA GLU A 422 -22.02 -12.62 -9.94
C GLU A 422 -22.71 -13.30 -11.14
N ALA A 423 -22.43 -12.88 -12.37
CA ALA A 423 -22.96 -13.56 -13.55
C ALA A 423 -22.36 -14.95 -13.78
N CYS A 424 -21.06 -15.14 -13.50
CA CYS A 424 -20.33 -16.38 -13.79
C CYS A 424 -20.39 -17.43 -12.68
N TYR A 425 -20.77 -17.03 -11.47
CA TYR A 425 -20.92 -17.93 -10.34
C TYR A 425 -22.05 -17.41 -9.46
N GLN A 426 -22.94 -18.28 -9.02
CA GLN A 426 -23.91 -17.96 -7.99
C GLN A 426 -23.52 -18.78 -6.78
N VAL A 427 -23.24 -18.09 -5.67
CA VAL A 427 -22.90 -18.73 -4.41
C VAL A 427 -24.12 -19.54 -3.99
N PRO A 428 -24.00 -20.88 -3.84
CA PRO A 428 -25.11 -21.71 -3.38
C PRO A 428 -25.60 -21.25 -2.01
N SER A 429 -26.91 -21.26 -1.77
CA SER A 429 -27.43 -20.92 -0.45
C SER A 429 -27.08 -22.01 0.57
N ARG A 430 -27.07 -21.66 1.87
CA ARG A 430 -26.86 -22.66 2.93
C ARG A 430 -27.92 -23.76 2.92
N GLU A 431 -29.13 -23.44 2.47
CA GLU A 431 -30.24 -24.40 2.31
C GLU A 431 -30.00 -25.35 1.12
N GLU A 432 -29.45 -24.83 0.01
CA GLU A 432 -29.04 -25.64 -1.15
C GLU A 432 -27.88 -26.59 -0.81
N LEU A 433 -26.97 -26.18 0.07
CA LEU A 433 -25.86 -27.01 0.56
C LEU A 433 -26.30 -28.06 1.60
N ALA A 434 -27.44 -27.84 2.27
CA ALA A 434 -27.96 -28.71 3.32
C ALA A 434 -29.06 -29.68 2.84
N ALA A 435 -29.48 -29.61 1.57
CA ALA A 435 -30.50 -30.50 1.03
C ALA A 435 -29.98 -31.96 1.03
N PRO A 436 -30.58 -32.88 1.79
CA PRO A 436 -30.15 -34.27 1.82
C PRO A 436 -30.42 -34.93 0.46
N HIS A 437 -29.40 -35.61 -0.07
CA HIS A 437 -29.51 -36.46 -1.25
C HIS A 437 -30.27 -37.74 -0.86
N VAL A 438 -31.60 -37.67 -0.77
CA VAL A 438 -32.44 -38.85 -0.49
C VAL A 438 -32.65 -39.62 -1.79
N HIS A 439 -31.83 -40.65 -2.02
CA HIS A 439 -32.17 -41.72 -2.95
C HIS A 439 -33.26 -42.58 -2.29
N ILE A 440 -34.52 -42.39 -2.67
CA ILE A 440 -35.58 -43.37 -2.38
C ILE A 440 -35.34 -44.54 -3.33
N VAL A 441 -34.84 -45.66 -2.80
CA VAL A 441 -34.85 -46.94 -3.52
C VAL A 441 -36.17 -47.60 -3.18
N ASP A 442 -37.14 -47.51 -4.08
CA ASP A 442 -38.39 -48.29 -3.96
C ASP A 442 -38.10 -49.71 -4.47
N GLU A 443 -38.10 -50.68 -3.56
CA GLU A 443 -38.08 -52.11 -3.88
C GLU A 443 -39.51 -52.59 -4.16
N ALA A 444 -39.96 -52.52 -5.42
CA ALA A 444 -41.01 -53.40 -5.94
C ALA A 444 -41.12 -53.36 -7.48
N ASN A 445 -40.80 -54.50 -8.10
CA ASN A 445 -41.27 -55.03 -9.39
C ASN A 445 -42.04 -54.13 -10.39
N GLY A 446 -41.51 -54.05 -11.62
CA GLY A 446 -42.32 -54.30 -12.82
C GLY A 446 -42.30 -53.22 -13.92
N LEU A 447 -41.49 -53.45 -14.95
CA LEU A 447 -41.73 -53.16 -16.38
C LEU A 447 -42.50 -51.86 -16.74
N ALA A 448 -41.75 -50.79 -17.03
CA ALA A 448 -42.05 -49.86 -18.12
C ALA A 448 -40.79 -49.04 -18.48
N ASP A 449 -40.05 -49.50 -19.48
CA ASP A 449 -39.16 -48.64 -20.25
C ASP A 449 -40.02 -47.57 -20.93
N HIS A 450 -40.05 -46.34 -20.42
CA HIS A 450 -40.30 -45.08 -21.16
C HIS A 450 -40.43 -43.90 -20.18
N GLU A 451 -39.35 -43.47 -19.53
CA GLU A 451 -39.23 -42.07 -19.04
C GLU A 451 -37.80 -41.65 -18.64
N ILE A 452 -36.76 -42.16 -19.32
CA ILE A 452 -35.40 -41.60 -19.20
C ILE A 452 -35.24 -40.42 -20.18
N ALA A 453 -36.03 -39.36 -19.98
CA ALA A 453 -35.83 -38.08 -20.68
C ALA A 453 -36.40 -36.86 -19.94
N ALA A 454 -37.04 -37.02 -18.78
CA ALA A 454 -37.76 -35.94 -18.10
C ALA A 454 -37.32 -35.66 -16.65
N LEU A 455 -36.22 -36.25 -16.17
CA LEU A 455 -35.57 -35.83 -14.93
C LEU A 455 -34.29 -35.10 -15.28
N GLY A 456 -34.45 -33.80 -15.57
CA GLY A 456 -33.34 -32.88 -15.70
C GLY A 456 -32.42 -33.02 -14.49
N GLN A 457 -31.18 -33.40 -14.75
CA GLN A 457 -30.04 -33.35 -13.83
C GLN A 457 -30.23 -32.17 -12.88
N SER A 458 -30.47 -32.43 -11.58
CA SER A 458 -30.38 -31.36 -10.59
C SER A 458 -28.90 -30.93 -10.57
N LYS A 459 -28.60 -29.89 -11.34
CA LYS A 459 -27.29 -29.25 -11.40
C LYS A 459 -27.05 -28.56 -10.06
N PHE A 460 -26.77 -29.34 -9.01
CA PHE A 460 -26.08 -28.82 -7.83
C PHE A 460 -24.73 -28.32 -8.34
N LYS A 461 -24.63 -27.00 -8.54
CA LYS A 461 -23.41 -26.34 -9.02
C LYS A 461 -22.34 -26.60 -7.97
N THR A 462 -21.36 -27.44 -8.29
CA THR A 462 -20.18 -27.67 -7.44
C THR A 462 -19.61 -26.31 -7.02
N PRO A 463 -19.33 -26.10 -5.72
CA PRO A 463 -18.81 -24.83 -5.26
C PRO A 463 -17.46 -24.58 -5.92
N LYS A 464 -17.29 -23.39 -6.51
CA LYS A 464 -16.01 -23.00 -7.15
C LYS A 464 -14.93 -22.69 -6.12
N ILE A 465 -15.36 -22.35 -4.90
CA ILE A 465 -14.53 -21.87 -3.81
C ILE A 465 -14.87 -22.66 -2.55
N ALA A 466 -13.85 -23.20 -1.87
CA ALA A 466 -13.98 -23.93 -0.61
C ALA A 466 -12.71 -23.72 0.24
N ARG A 467 -12.66 -24.28 1.45
CA ARG A 467 -11.44 -24.24 2.28
C ARG A 467 -10.70 -25.56 2.21
N SER A 468 -9.37 -25.55 2.13
CA SER A 468 -8.55 -26.77 2.19
C SER A 468 -8.53 -27.40 3.59
N CYS A 469 -8.61 -26.58 4.65
CA CYS A 469 -8.79 -26.98 6.05
C CYS A 469 -9.49 -25.85 6.84
N TRP A 470 -9.75 -26.06 8.14
CA TRP A 470 -10.41 -25.07 8.99
C TRP A 470 -9.67 -23.72 9.08
N GLU A 471 -8.34 -23.77 9.08
CA GLU A 471 -7.45 -22.61 9.17
C GLU A 471 -7.18 -21.93 7.82
N CYS A 472 -7.42 -22.63 6.70
CA CYS A 472 -7.27 -22.04 5.38
C CYS A 472 -8.38 -21.04 5.08
N GLU A 473 -7.98 -19.98 4.39
CA GLU A 473 -8.93 -19.12 3.68
C GLU A 473 -9.54 -19.85 2.47
N HIS A 474 -10.49 -19.18 1.82
CA HIS A 474 -11.23 -19.71 0.69
C HIS A 474 -10.38 -19.78 -0.58
N ASN A 475 -10.28 -20.96 -1.19
CA ASN A 475 -9.46 -21.23 -2.36
C ASN A 475 -10.28 -21.87 -3.47
N CYS A 476 -9.84 -21.70 -4.71
CA CYS A 476 -10.42 -22.43 -5.83
C CYS A 476 -10.04 -23.91 -5.77
N LEU A 477 -10.80 -24.75 -6.48
CA LEU A 477 -10.57 -26.21 -6.48
C LEU A 477 -9.15 -26.60 -6.94
N ASP A 478 -8.56 -25.83 -7.86
CA ASP A 478 -7.20 -26.08 -8.34
C ASP A 478 -6.16 -25.84 -7.23
N CYS A 479 -6.23 -24.70 -6.54
CA CYS A 479 -5.35 -24.41 -5.40
C CYS A 479 -5.62 -25.35 -4.20
N ILE A 480 -6.85 -25.81 -4.03
CA ILE A 480 -7.17 -26.85 -3.04
C ILE A 480 -6.50 -28.17 -3.43
N ALA A 481 -6.54 -28.59 -4.70
CA ALA A 481 -5.88 -29.82 -5.15
C ALA A 481 -4.35 -29.77 -4.96
N GLU A 482 -3.76 -28.58 -5.07
CA GLU A 482 -2.35 -28.37 -4.78
C GLU A 482 -2.02 -28.49 -3.28
N THR A 483 -2.92 -28.04 -2.41
CA THR A 483 -2.66 -27.89 -0.96
C THR A 483 -3.21 -29.03 -0.11
N GLN A 484 -4.31 -29.65 -0.52
CA GLN A 484 -4.96 -30.76 0.16
C GLN A 484 -4.47 -32.09 -0.42
N LYS A 485 -3.84 -32.91 0.42
CA LYS A 485 -3.30 -34.23 0.04
C LYS A 485 -3.96 -35.33 0.84
N ARG A 486 -3.84 -36.56 0.36
CA ARG A 486 -4.27 -37.78 1.07
C ARG A 486 -3.06 -38.55 1.55
N CYS A 487 -3.01 -38.86 2.84
CA CYS A 487 -1.87 -39.52 3.45
C CYS A 487 -1.82 -40.99 3.00
N GLN A 488 -0.67 -41.44 2.47
CA GLN A 488 -0.48 -42.84 2.11
C GLN A 488 -0.45 -43.77 3.34
N GLY A 489 -0.05 -43.24 4.50
CA GLY A 489 0.01 -43.98 5.76
C GLY A 489 -1.36 -44.24 6.37
N CYS A 490 -2.17 -43.21 6.64
CA CYS A 490 -3.48 -43.34 7.31
C CYS A 490 -4.70 -43.25 6.39
N GLY A 491 -4.53 -42.81 5.13
CA GLY A 491 -5.63 -42.56 4.20
C GLY A 491 -6.40 -41.26 4.46
N GLY A 492 -6.08 -40.54 5.55
CA GLY A 492 -6.71 -39.26 5.90
C GLY A 492 -6.28 -38.10 5.00
N GLY A 493 -7.19 -37.14 4.78
CA GLY A 493 -6.87 -35.88 4.12
C GLY A 493 -6.13 -34.92 5.05
N TYR A 494 -5.17 -34.16 4.53
CA TYR A 494 -4.44 -33.14 5.27
C TYR A 494 -4.05 -31.97 4.37
N CYS A 495 -3.89 -30.79 4.97
CA CYS A 495 -3.43 -29.58 4.27
C CYS A 495 -1.92 -29.38 4.52
N ILE A 496 -1.14 -29.21 3.46
CA ILE A 496 0.31 -29.02 3.56
C ILE A 496 0.72 -27.64 4.08
N ILE A 497 -0.18 -26.66 4.10
CA ILE A 497 0.11 -25.29 4.55
C ILE A 497 0.15 -25.24 6.09
N HIS A 498 -0.82 -25.88 6.75
CA HIS A 498 -1.02 -25.73 8.20
C HIS A 498 -0.60 -26.96 9.03
N HIS A 499 -0.40 -28.13 8.41
CA HIS A 499 0.18 -29.27 9.12
C HIS A 499 1.71 -29.24 8.99
N GLU A 500 2.35 -28.52 9.91
CA GLU A 500 3.81 -28.48 10.08
C GLU A 500 4.36 -29.92 10.17
N GLY A 501 5.37 -30.28 9.38
CA GLY A 501 5.94 -31.64 9.34
C GLY A 501 5.29 -32.63 8.36
N SER A 502 4.20 -32.22 7.71
CA SER A 502 3.60 -32.99 6.61
C SER A 502 4.43 -32.91 5.32
N THR A 503 4.42 -33.97 4.53
CA THR A 503 5.08 -34.03 3.21
C THR A 503 4.04 -34.14 2.09
N LEU A 504 4.45 -34.17 0.83
CA LEU A 504 3.52 -34.43 -0.29
C LEU A 504 2.83 -35.80 -0.24
N LYS A 505 3.31 -36.74 0.59
CA LYS A 505 2.81 -38.13 0.66
C LYS A 505 2.27 -38.55 2.02
N LEU A 506 2.75 -37.95 3.11
CA LEU A 506 2.42 -38.32 4.48
C LEU A 506 1.93 -37.10 5.27
N CYS A 507 0.86 -37.28 6.05
CA CYS A 507 0.47 -36.30 7.06
C CYS A 507 1.52 -36.24 8.17
N ASP A 508 1.50 -35.15 8.94
CA ASP A 508 2.47 -34.91 10.03
C ASP A 508 2.60 -36.11 10.99
N TRP A 509 1.47 -36.65 11.46
CA TRP A 509 1.44 -37.84 12.33
C TRP A 509 2.15 -39.07 11.72
N CYS A 510 1.94 -39.35 10.44
CA CYS A 510 2.57 -40.49 9.76
C CYS A 510 4.03 -40.22 9.38
N SER A 511 4.37 -38.96 9.15
CA SER A 511 5.72 -38.47 8.82
C SER A 511 6.67 -38.64 10.02
N GLN A 512 6.22 -38.25 11.21
CA GLN A 512 7.03 -38.31 12.44
C GLN A 512 7.21 -39.73 13.00
N ARG A 513 6.26 -40.67 12.76
CA ARG A 513 6.26 -42.00 13.40
C ARG A 513 6.67 -43.19 12.51
N GLY A 514 7.12 -42.97 11.27
CA GLY A 514 7.66 -44.06 10.45
C GLY A 514 6.67 -45.19 10.15
N GLY A 515 5.40 -44.86 9.89
CA GLY A 515 4.48 -45.77 9.17
C GLY A 515 3.99 -47.02 9.91
N ARG A 516 3.97 -47.09 11.25
CA ARG A 516 3.24 -48.17 11.96
C ARG A 516 1.87 -47.70 12.41
N ARG A 517 0.81 -48.17 11.74
CA ARG A 517 -0.54 -48.22 12.33
C ARG A 517 -0.53 -49.33 13.40
N CYS A 518 -0.85 -49.02 14.66
CA CYS A 518 -1.41 -50.06 15.54
C CYS A 518 -2.87 -50.29 15.10
N PRO A 519 -3.28 -51.51 14.72
CA PRO A 519 -4.65 -51.85 14.37
C PRO A 519 -5.51 -52.11 15.62
N GLU A 520 -5.41 -51.25 16.63
CA GLU A 520 -6.22 -51.38 17.85
C GLU A 520 -6.79 -50.01 18.18
N LEU A 521 -8.02 -49.79 17.75
CA LEU A 521 -9.07 -48.91 18.30
C LEU A 521 -10.11 -48.68 17.20
N TYR A 522 -10.83 -49.77 16.87
CA TYR A 522 -12.23 -49.75 16.47
C TYR A 522 -12.99 -50.63 17.46
#